data_AF-A0A7J9DR25-F1
#
_entry.id   AF-A0A7J9DR25-F1
#
_cell.length_a   1.000
_cell.length_b   1.000
_cell.length_c   1.000
_cell.angle_alpha   90.00
_cell.angle_beta   90.00
_cell.angle_gamma   90.00
#
_symmetry.space_group_name_H-M   'P 1'
#
loop_
_entity.id
_entity.type
_entity.pdbx_description
1 polymer ?
#
loop_
_entity_poly.entity_id
_entity_poly.type
_entity_poly.pdbx_seq_one_letter_code
_entity_poly.pdbx_strand_id
1 'polypeptide(L)' 'MPLGTAIHNIEITLGRGGQLARAAGAVAKLIANEGKSATLKLPSGEVRLISKG' A
#
# COMPACT_ATOMS: atom_id res chain seq x y z
N MET A 1 7.94 -5.44 -5.94
CA MET A 1 6.77 -6.31 -5.67
C MET A 1 5.95 -6.42 -6.95
N PRO A 2 5.47 -7.62 -7.30
CA PRO A 2 4.59 -7.83 -8.45
C PRO A 2 3.25 -7.11 -8.30
N LEU A 3 2.64 -6.71 -9.41
CA LEU A 3 1.26 -6.22 -9.39
C LEU A 3 0.30 -7.31 -8.90
N GLY A 4 -0.79 -6.91 -8.26
CA GLY A 4 -1.77 -7.80 -7.63
C GLY A 4 -1.37 -8.32 -6.24
N THR A 5 -0.14 -8.08 -5.79
CA THR A 5 0.32 -8.54 -4.47
C THR A 5 -0.55 -7.97 -3.36
N ALA A 6 -0.93 -8.84 -2.43
CA ALA A 6 -1.59 -8.51 -1.17
C ALA A 6 -0.56 -7.94 -0.18
N ILE A 7 -0.82 -6.74 0.34
CA ILE A 7 0.09 -6.00 1.22
C ILE A 7 -0.65 -5.61 2.49
N HIS A 8 0.03 -5.79 3.62
CA HIS A 8 -0.41 -5.36 4.95
C HIS A 8 0.67 -4.47 5.59
N ASN A 9 0.32 -3.77 6.67
CA ASN A 9 1.24 -2.93 7.45
C ASN A 9 2.01 -1.89 6.62
N ILE A 10 1.28 -1.09 5.83
CA ILE A 10 1.85 -0.15 4.85
C ILE A 10 2.23 1.17 5.51
N GLU A 11 3.45 1.64 5.27
CA GLU A 11 3.89 2.99 5.62
C GLU A 11 3.34 4.03 4.62
N ILE A 12 2.80 5.14 5.11
CA ILE A 12 2.40 6.29 4.26
C ILE A 12 3.59 7.22 4.02
N THR A 13 4.42 7.37 5.04
CA THR A 13 5.64 8.17 5.03
C THR A 13 6.78 7.27 5.47
N LEU A 14 7.87 7.29 4.69
CA LEU A 14 9.03 6.46 4.92
C LEU A 14 9.53 6.60 6.38
N GLY A 15 9.70 5.48 7.06
CA GLY A 15 10.23 5.44 8.43
C GLY A 15 9.25 5.87 9.53
N ARG A 16 7.98 6.10 9.20
CA ARG A 16 6.92 6.38 10.20
C ARG A 16 6.18 5.13 10.67
N GLY A 17 6.65 3.94 10.30
CA GLY A 17 6.00 2.68 10.62
C GLY A 17 4.73 2.45 9.80
N GLY A 18 4.22 1.22 9.87
CA GLY A 18 3.00 0.83 9.16
C GLY A 18 1.76 1.47 9.75
N GLN A 19 1.01 2.18 8.92
CA GLN A 19 -0.17 2.96 9.29
C GLN A 19 -1.46 2.41 8.66
N LEU A 20 -1.36 1.83 7.45
CA LEU A 20 -2.51 1.29 6.72
C LEU A 20 -2.48 -0.25 6.71
N ALA A 21 -3.67 -0.86 6.53
CA ALA A 21 -3.85 -2.31 6.46
C ALA A 21 -3.21 -3.05 7.66
N ARG A 22 -3.48 -2.56 8.88
CA ARG A 22 -2.93 -3.06 10.16
C ARG A 22 -3.85 -3.97 10.97
N ALA A 23 -5.16 -3.95 10.67
CA ALA A 23 -6.13 -4.78 11.36
C ALA A 23 -6.11 -6.23 10.82
N ALA A 24 -6.57 -7.19 11.62
CA ALA A 24 -6.72 -8.57 11.18
C ALA A 24 -7.61 -8.65 9.93
N GLY A 25 -7.13 -9.33 8.89
CA GLY A 25 -7.85 -9.47 7.61
C GLY A 25 -7.83 -8.22 6.71
N ALA A 26 -7.27 -7.09 7.15
CA ALA A 26 -7.16 -5.91 6.31
C ALA A 26 -6.01 -6.06 5.31
N VAL A 27 -6.34 -6.04 4.01
CA VAL A 27 -5.36 -6.18 2.92
C VAL A 27 -5.51 -5.08 1.88
N ALA A 28 -4.40 -4.50 1.47
CA ALA A 28 -4.34 -3.65 0.29
C ALA A 28 -3.77 -4.42 -0.89
N LYS A 29 -4.09 -4.02 -2.12
CA LYS A 29 -3.52 -4.61 -3.34
C LYS A 29 -2.67 -3.60 -4.09
N LEU A 30 -1.50 -4.01 -4.54
CA LEU A 30 -0.67 -3.23 -5.45
C LEU A 30 -1.28 -3.26 -6.86
N ILE A 31 -1.81 -2.13 -7.34
CA ILE A 31 -2.47 -2.07 -8.65
C ILE A 31 -1.62 -1.37 -9.72
N ALA A 32 -0.71 -0.48 -9.32
CA ALA A 32 0.29 0.09 -10.21
C ALA A 32 1.61 0.32 -9.46
N ASN A 33 2.72 0.26 -10.19
CA ASN A 33 4.06 0.42 -9.64
C ASN A 33 4.93 1.07 -10.73
N GLU A 34 5.14 2.37 -10.62
CA GLU A 34 5.81 3.17 -11.64
C GLU A 34 6.85 4.09 -11.00
N GLY A 35 8.09 3.99 -11.46
CA GLY A 35 9.20 4.84 -10.99
C GLY A 35 9.28 4.91 -9.46
N LYS A 36 9.02 6.11 -8.93
CA LYS A 36 9.11 6.43 -7.50
C LYS A 36 7.77 6.36 -6.76
N SER A 37 6.71 5.81 -7.37
CA SER A 37 5.39 5.74 -6.75
C SER A 37 4.73 4.38 -6.92
N ALA A 38 3.95 3.96 -5.93
CA ALA A 38 3.11 2.77 -5.95
C ALA A 38 1.65 3.20 -5.77
N THR A 39 0.75 2.62 -6.55
CA THR A 39 -0.69 2.81 -6.36
C THR A 39 -1.27 1.58 -5.69
N LEU A 40 -1.93 1.79 -4.56
CA LEU A 40 -2.54 0.76 -3.76
C LEU A 40 -4.06 0.94 -3.74
N LYS A 41 -4.80 -0.17 -3.87
CA LYS A 41 -6.22 -0.22 -3.49
C LYS A 41 -6.31 -0.69 -2.04
N LEU A 42 -6.81 0.17 -1.16
CA LEU A 42 -6.94 -0.07 0.27
C LEU A 42 -8.14 -0.98 0.59
N PRO A 43 -8.22 -1.56 1.80
CA PRO A 43 -9.36 -2.37 2.23
C PRO A 43 -10.70 -1.62 2.17
N SER A 44 -10.67 -0.29 2.36
CA SER A 44 -11.84 0.59 2.23
C SER A 44 -12.35 0.73 0.79
N GLY A 45 -11.58 0.27 -0.20
CA GLY A 45 -11.83 0.50 -1.63
C GLY A 45 -11.16 1.78 -2.16
N GLU A 46 -10.64 2.65 -1.29
CA GLU A 46 -9.89 3.85 -1.67
C GLU A 46 -8.65 3.47 -2.51
N VAL A 47 -8.41 4.21 -3.58
CA VAL A 47 -7.20 4.10 -4.39
C VAL A 47 -6.25 5.22 -3.99
N ARG A 48 -5.05 4.85 -3.55
CA ARG A 48 -4.08 5.80 -3.00
C ARG A 48 -2.69 5.61 -3.58
N LEU A 49 -2.04 6.72 -3.89
CA LEU A 49 -0.64 6.78 -4.32
C LEU A 49 0.27 6.88 -3.09
N ILE A 50 1.33 6.06 -3.07
CA ILE A 50 2.35 6.02 -2.02
C ILE A 50 3.71 6.25 -2.70
N SER A 51 4.51 7.17 -2.16
CA SER A 51 5.89 7.37 -2.64
C SER A 51 6.77 6.20 -2.20
N LYS A 52 7.55 5.66 -3.13
CA LYS A 52 8.65 4.73 -2.86
C LYS A 52 9.85 5.58 -2.43
N GLY A 53 10.27 5.41 -1.19
CA GLY A 53 11.56 5.89 -0.71
C GLY A 53 12.70 5.09 -1.31
#